data_AF-G0QST7-F1
#
_entry.id   AF-G0QST7-F1
#
_cell.length_a   1.000
_cell.length_b   1.000
_cell.length_c   1.000
_cell.angle_alpha   90.00
_cell.angle_beta   90.00
_cell.angle_gamma   90.00
#
_symmetry.space_group_name_H-M   'P 1'
#
loop_
_entity.id
_entity.type
_entity.pdbx_description
1 polymer ?
#
loop_
_entity_poly.entity_id
_entity_poly.type
_entity_poly.pdbx_seq_one_letter_code
_entity_poly.pdbx_strand_id
1 'polypeptide(L)'
;MADQKYKVQLLVYDISGGLAKVFSPMLLQKQIDGIWHTGVVVYGKEYYFGGGICSSLPKQTPYGIPVNQIDMDETEIPEEVFTEFLRDISERFTIEKYCLFKNNCNNFSDECLQFLTGKSLPEYIIGLPEEILNTPMGQMLKPMIDNIEEYPKVKFLSVNTEKIKILQASLEFRHYPLLLAYMKARFLVFGKELIKLI
;
A
#
# COMPACT_ATOMS: atom_id res chain seq x y z
N MET A 1 -5.83 -17.54 -33.15
CA MET A 1 -5.11 -17.76 -31.89
C MET A 1 -6.12 -17.46 -30.82
N ALA A 2 -6.38 -18.37 -29.87
CA ALA A 2 -7.38 -18.10 -28.84
C ALA A 2 -6.84 -16.99 -27.92
N ASP A 3 -7.62 -15.94 -27.69
CA ASP A 3 -7.27 -14.89 -26.73
C ASP A 3 -7.16 -15.55 -25.34
N GLN A 4 -5.94 -15.63 -24.84
CA GLN A 4 -5.68 -16.19 -23.52
C GLN A 4 -6.17 -15.18 -22.48
N LYS A 5 -7.13 -15.59 -21.66
CA LYS A 5 -7.66 -14.78 -20.56
C LYS A 5 -6.94 -15.10 -19.26
N TYR A 6 -6.61 -14.06 -18.51
CA TYR A 6 -5.94 -14.15 -17.21
C TYR A 6 -6.84 -13.59 -16.13
N LYS A 7 -7.11 -14.39 -15.10
CA LYS A 7 -7.89 -13.95 -13.96
C LYS A 7 -7.17 -12.84 -13.20
N VAL A 8 -7.90 -11.77 -12.88
CA VAL A 8 -7.42 -10.64 -12.09
C VAL A 8 -8.15 -10.64 -10.75
N GLN A 9 -7.41 -10.54 -9.66
CA GLN A 9 -7.99 -10.50 -8.32
C GLN A 9 -7.37 -9.39 -7.49
N LEU A 10 -8.14 -8.82 -6.58
CA LEU A 10 -7.66 -7.87 -5.61
C LEU A 10 -7.57 -8.54 -4.24
N LEU A 11 -6.39 -8.54 -3.64
CA LEU A 11 -6.20 -8.91 -2.24
C LEU A 11 -6.25 -7.67 -1.37
N VAL A 12 -7.08 -7.71 -0.33
CA VAL A 12 -7.30 -6.61 0.61
C VAL A 12 -6.81 -7.03 1.98
N TYR A 13 -5.97 -6.19 2.58
CA TYR A 13 -5.36 -6.40 3.88
C TYR A 13 -5.78 -5.26 4.82
N ASP A 14 -6.06 -5.59 6.08
CA ASP A 14 -6.21 -4.59 7.14
C ASP A 14 -4.90 -4.44 7.90
N ILE A 15 -4.16 -3.36 7.64
CA ILE A 15 -2.87 -3.12 8.29
C ILE A 15 -3.01 -2.72 9.76
N SER A 16 -4.22 -2.37 10.20
CA SER A 16 -4.52 -2.11 11.61
C SER A 16 -4.74 -3.39 12.41
N GLY A 17 -4.92 -4.54 11.76
CA GLY A 17 -5.18 -5.83 12.42
C GLY A 17 -6.48 -5.85 13.24
N GLY A 18 -7.53 -5.16 12.77
CA GLY A 18 -8.83 -5.04 13.41
C GLY A 18 -8.97 -3.86 14.38
N LEU A 19 -7.86 -3.18 14.71
CA LEU A 19 -7.89 -2.08 15.69
C LEU A 19 -8.64 -0.86 15.16
N ALA A 20 -8.56 -0.56 13.86
CA ALA A 20 -9.29 0.57 13.28
C ALA A 20 -10.81 0.41 13.45
N LYS A 21 -11.31 -0.82 13.29
CA LYS A 21 -12.73 -1.14 13.51
C LYS A 21 -13.19 -0.86 14.94
N VAL A 22 -12.34 -1.15 15.93
CA VAL A 22 -12.66 -0.98 17.36
C VAL A 22 -12.58 0.49 17.78
N PHE A 23 -11.54 1.20 17.36
CA PHE A 23 -11.26 2.55 17.90
C PHE A 23 -11.80 3.69 17.05
N SER A 24 -12.10 3.48 15.77
CA SER A 24 -12.53 4.57 14.90
C SER A 24 -13.78 5.34 15.36
N PRO A 25 -14.82 4.72 15.96
CA PRO A 25 -15.97 5.49 16.43
C PRO A 25 -15.59 6.48 17.54
N MET A 26 -14.64 6.09 18.40
CA MET A 26 -14.17 6.94 19.49
C MET A 26 -13.27 8.07 18.98
N LEU A 27 -12.37 7.76 18.05
CA LEU A 27 -11.33 8.69 17.60
C LEU A 27 -11.80 9.62 16.48
N LEU A 28 -12.46 9.05 15.47
CA LEU A 28 -12.88 9.76 14.27
C LEU A 28 -14.34 10.20 14.34
N GLN A 29 -15.08 9.78 15.38
CA GLN A 29 -16.55 9.91 15.45
C GLN A 29 -17.24 9.31 14.22
N LYS A 30 -16.58 8.33 13.60
CA LYS A 30 -17.00 7.67 12.38
C LYS A 30 -16.47 6.23 12.38
N GLN A 31 -17.32 5.28 11.99
CA GLN A 31 -16.91 3.90 11.83
C GLN A 31 -16.10 3.76 10.54
N ILE A 32 -14.88 3.24 10.65
CA ILE A 32 -14.13 2.65 9.55
C ILE A 32 -13.82 1.19 9.89
N ASP A 33 -13.87 0.30 8.91
CA ASP A 33 -13.74 -1.14 9.15
C ASP A 33 -12.30 -1.66 9.11
N GLY A 34 -11.35 -0.84 8.67
CA GLY A 34 -9.95 -1.22 8.54
C GLY A 34 -9.11 -0.07 8.00
N ILE A 35 -7.80 -0.25 8.02
CA ILE A 35 -6.89 0.55 7.21
C ILE A 35 -6.42 -0.32 6.06
N TRP A 36 -6.88 0.00 4.86
CA TRP A 36 -6.75 -0.88 3.72
C TRP A 36 -5.38 -0.74 3.04
N HIS A 37 -4.74 -1.89 2.82
CA HIS A 37 -3.66 -2.08 1.87
C HIS A 37 -4.12 -3.10 0.84
N THR A 38 -3.78 -2.89 -0.44
CA THR A 38 -4.17 -3.78 -1.53
C THR A 38 -3.01 -4.27 -2.39
N GLY A 39 -3.17 -5.47 -2.94
CA GLY A 39 -2.32 -6.03 -3.98
C GLY A 39 -3.16 -6.61 -5.13
N VAL A 40 -2.69 -6.45 -6.36
CA VAL A 40 -3.33 -6.98 -7.57
C VAL A 40 -2.68 -8.32 -7.93
N VAL A 41 -3.48 -9.37 -8.01
CA VAL A 41 -3.05 -10.71 -8.40
C VAL A 41 -3.40 -10.97 -9.85
N VAL A 42 -2.39 -11.23 -10.66
CA VAL A 42 -2.50 -11.60 -12.08
C VAL A 42 -1.23 -12.35 -12.51
N TYR A 43 -1.31 -13.22 -13.52
CA TYR A 43 -0.17 -14.03 -14.00
C TYR A 43 0.51 -14.88 -12.89
N GLY A 44 -0.25 -15.26 -11.86
CA GLY A 44 0.27 -16.01 -10.71
C GLY A 44 1.17 -15.20 -9.76
N LYS A 45 1.19 -13.87 -9.90
CA LYS A 45 1.97 -12.93 -9.06
C LYS A 45 1.05 -11.92 -8.40
N GLU A 46 1.44 -11.44 -7.23
CA GLU A 46 0.82 -10.32 -6.54
C GLU A 46 1.71 -9.08 -6.66
N TYR A 47 1.14 -8.00 -7.21
CA TYR A 47 1.79 -6.71 -7.41
C TYR A 47 1.25 -5.69 -6.40
N TYR A 48 2.14 -4.95 -5.75
CA TYR A 48 1.78 -3.95 -4.76
C TYR A 48 2.84 -2.86 -4.67
N PHE A 49 2.49 -1.73 -4.04
CA PHE A 49 3.41 -0.62 -3.80
C PHE A 49 3.88 -0.61 -2.35
N GLY A 50 5.20 -0.79 -2.15
CA GLY A 50 5.84 -0.91 -0.83
C GLY A 50 7.11 -0.08 -0.67
N GLY A 51 7.16 1.12 -1.25
CA GLY A 51 8.39 1.93 -1.42
C GLY A 51 9.03 1.81 -2.82
N GLY A 52 8.32 1.13 -3.70
CA GLY A 52 8.62 0.84 -5.09
C GLY A 52 7.58 -0.18 -5.58
N ILE A 53 7.46 -0.36 -6.89
CA ILE A 53 6.63 -1.43 -7.43
C ILE A 53 7.27 -2.77 -7.04
N CYS A 54 6.53 -3.57 -6.28
CA CYS A 54 6.97 -4.86 -5.77
C CYS A 54 6.12 -5.97 -6.37
N SER A 55 6.69 -7.17 -6.47
CA SER A 55 5.94 -8.38 -6.78
C SER A 55 6.34 -9.53 -5.86
N SER A 56 5.38 -10.40 -5.56
CA SER A 56 5.60 -11.60 -4.76
C SER A 56 4.63 -12.71 -5.16
N LEU A 57 4.76 -13.88 -4.55
CA LEU A 57 3.72 -14.90 -4.66
C LEU A 57 2.46 -14.43 -3.93
N PRO A 58 1.26 -14.72 -4.46
CA PRO A 58 0.01 -14.32 -3.84
C PRO A 58 -0.07 -14.72 -2.37
N LYS A 59 -0.50 -13.78 -1.52
CA LYS A 59 -0.67 -13.95 -0.06
C LYS A 59 0.64 -14.21 0.70
N GLN A 60 1.79 -13.93 0.09
CA GLN A 60 3.11 -14.00 0.72
C GLN A 60 3.75 -12.63 0.93
N THR A 61 2.94 -11.57 0.88
CA THR A 61 3.42 -10.22 1.15
C THR A 61 3.72 -10.03 2.63
N PRO A 62 4.54 -9.03 3.00
CA PRO A 62 4.79 -8.70 4.40
C PRO A 62 3.49 -8.38 5.17
N TYR A 63 2.45 -7.89 4.48
CA TYR A 63 1.22 -7.34 5.08
C TYR A 63 0.33 -8.39 5.76
N GLY A 64 0.68 -9.67 5.64
CA GLY A 64 0.06 -10.76 6.39
C GLY A 64 -0.97 -11.50 5.57
N ILE A 65 -2.10 -11.84 6.19
CA ILE A 65 -3.18 -12.60 5.52
C ILE A 65 -4.22 -11.60 5.02
N PRO A 66 -4.65 -11.69 3.75
CA PRO A 66 -5.70 -10.81 3.25
C PRO A 66 -7.02 -11.11 3.96
N VAL A 67 -7.72 -10.05 4.36
CA VAL A 67 -9.04 -10.12 4.99
C VAL A 67 -10.15 -10.26 3.95
N ASN A 68 -9.88 -9.90 2.69
CA ASN A 68 -10.79 -10.10 1.58
C ASN A 68 -10.03 -10.39 0.28
N GLN A 69 -10.69 -11.09 -0.63
CA GLN A 69 -10.20 -11.38 -1.98
C GLN A 69 -11.35 -11.12 -2.95
N ILE A 70 -11.21 -10.11 -3.79
CA ILE A 70 -12.25 -9.63 -4.70
C ILE A 70 -11.91 -10.06 -6.12
N ASP A 71 -12.91 -10.60 -6.83
CA ASP A 71 -12.79 -10.94 -8.24
C ASP A 71 -12.90 -9.66 -9.09
N MET A 72 -11.90 -9.39 -9.92
CA MET A 72 -11.82 -8.19 -10.74
C MET A 72 -11.96 -8.51 -12.23
N ASP A 73 -12.63 -9.60 -12.57
CA ASP A 73 -12.76 -10.18 -13.92
C ASP A 73 -11.43 -10.74 -14.47
N GLU A 74 -11.33 -10.77 -15.79
CA GLU A 74 -10.24 -11.34 -16.55
C GLU A 74 -9.68 -10.27 -17.49
N THR A 75 -8.40 -10.38 -17.81
CA THR A 75 -7.73 -9.55 -18.79
C THR A 75 -7.24 -10.41 -19.95
N GLU A 76 -7.22 -9.84 -21.15
CA GLU A 76 -6.55 -10.41 -22.34
C GLU A 76 -5.18 -9.76 -22.57
N ILE A 77 -4.77 -8.84 -21.69
CA ILE A 77 -3.47 -8.18 -21.78
C ILE A 77 -2.37 -9.23 -21.47
N PRO A 78 -1.33 -9.34 -22.32
CA PRO A 78 -0.19 -10.21 -22.03
C PRO A 78 0.65 -9.71 -20.86
N GLU A 79 1.32 -10.63 -20.15
CA GLU A 79 2.17 -10.29 -19.01
C GLU A 79 3.30 -9.33 -19.40
N GLU A 80 3.85 -9.45 -20.62
CA GLU A 80 4.91 -8.58 -21.13
C GLU A 80 4.43 -7.13 -21.26
N VAL A 81 3.22 -6.93 -21.79
CA VAL A 81 2.59 -5.61 -21.94
C VAL A 81 2.30 -5.00 -20.57
N PHE A 82 1.82 -5.80 -19.62
CA PHE A 82 1.65 -5.32 -18.25
C PHE A 82 2.99 -4.97 -17.58
N THR A 83 4.04 -5.74 -17.86
CA THR A 83 5.39 -5.45 -17.33
C THR A 83 5.95 -4.15 -17.90
N GLU A 84 5.70 -3.84 -19.16
CA GLU A 84 6.03 -2.54 -19.76
C GLU A 84 5.25 -1.40 -19.11
N PHE A 85 3.94 -1.56 -18.96
CA PHE A 85 3.11 -0.60 -18.22
C PHE A 85 3.66 -0.33 -16.80
N LEU A 86 4.03 -1.39 -16.05
CA LEU A 86 4.61 -1.23 -14.72
C LEU A 86 5.94 -0.45 -14.74
N ARG A 87 6.76 -0.60 -15.78
CA ARG A 87 7.99 0.19 -15.95
C ARG A 87 7.66 1.65 -16.21
N ASP A 88 6.69 1.94 -17.08
CA ASP A 88 6.29 3.29 -17.44
C ASP A 88 5.74 4.09 -16.25
N ILE A 89 5.00 3.42 -15.35
CA ILE A 89 4.45 4.08 -14.16
C ILE A 89 5.42 4.08 -12.97
N SER A 90 6.54 3.35 -13.04
CA SER A 90 7.45 3.13 -11.91
C SER A 90 7.99 4.43 -11.30
N GLU A 91 8.27 5.43 -12.12
CA GLU A 91 8.74 6.73 -11.66
C GLU A 91 7.71 7.49 -10.82
N ARG A 92 6.41 7.16 -10.92
CA ARG A 92 5.35 7.76 -10.10
C ARG A 92 5.18 7.03 -8.76
N PHE A 93 5.59 5.78 -8.69
CA PHE A 93 5.47 4.91 -7.52
C PHE A 93 6.83 4.62 -6.87
N THR A 94 7.54 5.68 -6.51
CA THR A 94 8.79 5.60 -5.73
C THR A 94 8.56 5.96 -4.27
N ILE A 95 9.48 5.59 -3.39
CA ILE A 95 9.38 5.94 -1.97
C ILE A 95 9.34 7.46 -1.76
N GLU A 96 10.07 8.24 -2.57
CA GLU A 96 10.10 9.71 -2.49
C GLU A 96 8.73 10.31 -2.83
N LYS A 97 8.01 9.70 -3.78
CA LYS A 97 6.67 10.14 -4.21
C LYS A 97 5.53 9.49 -3.42
N TYR A 98 5.82 8.54 -2.53
CA TYR A 98 4.81 7.91 -1.70
C TYR A 98 4.07 8.98 -0.88
N CYS A 99 2.74 8.96 -0.94
CA CYS A 99 1.88 9.78 -0.12
C CYS A 99 0.71 8.98 0.43
N LEU A 100 0.56 8.93 1.76
CA LEU A 100 -0.45 8.10 2.43
C LEU A 100 -1.87 8.42 1.94
N PHE A 101 -2.16 9.68 1.63
CA PHE A 101 -3.49 10.11 1.21
C PHE A 101 -3.71 10.16 -0.31
N LYS A 102 -2.64 10.35 -1.10
CA LYS A 102 -2.77 10.70 -2.53
C LYS A 102 -2.02 9.79 -3.49
N ASN A 103 -1.02 9.07 -3.00
CA ASN A 103 -0.17 8.20 -3.81
C ASN A 103 0.34 7.03 -2.96
N ASN A 104 -0.58 6.13 -2.63
CA ASN A 104 -0.33 4.95 -1.81
C ASN A 104 -0.58 3.67 -2.64
N CYS A 105 -0.57 2.50 -2.01
CA CYS A 105 -0.73 1.25 -2.75
C CYS A 105 -2.14 1.03 -3.32
N ASN A 106 -3.15 1.69 -2.77
CA ASN A 106 -4.50 1.66 -3.28
C ASN A 106 -4.54 2.44 -4.60
N ASN A 107 -3.90 3.61 -4.70
CA ASN A 107 -3.76 4.32 -5.99
C ASN A 107 -3.03 3.47 -7.03
N PHE A 108 -1.92 2.83 -6.64
CA PHE A 108 -1.20 1.90 -7.52
C PHE A 108 -2.07 0.74 -8.01
N SER A 109 -2.81 0.11 -7.08
CA SER A 109 -3.68 -1.02 -7.39
C SER A 109 -4.83 -0.60 -8.29
N ASP A 110 -5.41 0.59 -8.06
CA ASP A 110 -6.45 1.16 -8.89
C ASP A 110 -5.98 1.36 -10.34
N GLU A 111 -4.80 1.96 -10.54
CA GLU A 111 -4.23 2.13 -11.88
C GLU A 111 -3.95 0.79 -12.58
N CYS A 112 -3.46 -0.22 -11.85
CA CYS A 112 -3.27 -1.56 -12.40
C CYS A 112 -4.61 -2.19 -12.82
N LEU A 113 -5.66 -2.04 -12.02
CA LEU A 113 -6.98 -2.59 -12.31
C LEU A 113 -7.63 -1.88 -13.50
N GLN A 114 -7.51 -0.55 -13.58
CA GLN A 114 -8.00 0.23 -14.71
C GLN A 114 -7.31 -0.21 -16.00
N PHE A 115 -5.99 -0.42 -15.96
CA PHE A 115 -5.24 -0.89 -17.12
C PHE A 115 -5.65 -2.31 -17.52
N LEU A 116 -5.71 -3.25 -16.57
CA LEU A 116 -5.95 -4.67 -16.85
C LEU A 116 -7.41 -4.96 -17.24
N THR A 117 -8.36 -4.28 -16.63
CA THR A 117 -9.78 -4.69 -16.63
C THR A 117 -10.75 -3.52 -16.84
N GLY A 118 -10.27 -2.27 -16.86
CA GLY A 118 -11.12 -1.08 -16.90
C GLY A 118 -11.90 -0.81 -15.62
N LYS A 119 -11.71 -1.62 -14.56
CA LYS A 119 -12.37 -1.46 -13.27
C LYS A 119 -11.54 -0.62 -12.31
N SER A 120 -12.22 0.07 -11.41
CA SER A 120 -11.62 0.75 -10.27
C SER A 120 -11.72 -0.10 -9.00
N LEU A 121 -10.94 0.26 -7.99
CA LEU A 121 -11.09 -0.25 -6.63
C LEU A 121 -12.49 0.05 -6.07
N PRO A 122 -12.99 -0.80 -5.16
CA PRO A 122 -14.17 -0.46 -4.37
C PRO A 122 -14.00 0.87 -3.62
N GLU A 123 -15.06 1.69 -3.63
CA GLU A 123 -15.05 3.05 -3.07
C GLU A 123 -14.59 3.10 -1.61
N TYR A 124 -15.01 2.13 -0.80
CA TYR A 124 -14.64 2.06 0.62
C TYR A 124 -13.13 1.85 0.86
N ILE A 125 -12.37 1.49 -0.17
CA ILE A 125 -10.90 1.34 -0.14
C ILE A 125 -10.23 2.62 -0.61
N ILE A 126 -10.55 3.07 -1.83
CA ILE A 126 -9.87 4.21 -2.47
C ILE A 126 -10.28 5.55 -1.87
N GLY A 127 -11.52 5.67 -1.39
CA GLY A 127 -12.08 6.86 -0.74
C GLY A 127 -11.76 6.97 0.76
N LEU A 128 -11.26 5.91 1.41
CA LEU A 128 -10.94 5.90 2.85
C LEU A 128 -10.07 7.11 3.30
N PRO A 129 -9.01 7.53 2.56
CA PRO A 129 -8.19 8.65 2.99
C PRO A 129 -8.98 9.97 3.07
N GLU A 130 -9.88 10.21 2.11
CA GLU A 130 -10.76 11.38 2.11
C GLU A 130 -11.79 11.29 3.24
N GLU A 131 -12.34 10.10 3.48
CA GLU A 131 -13.25 9.89 4.61
C GLU A 131 -12.64 10.23 5.96
N ILE A 132 -11.36 9.89 6.18
CA ILE A 132 -10.63 10.24 7.39
C ILE A 132 -10.41 11.74 7.46
N LEU A 133 -9.92 12.36 6.37
CA LEU A 133 -9.67 13.81 6.32
C LEU A 133 -10.94 14.63 6.50
N ASN A 134 -12.11 14.14 6.13
CA ASN A 134 -13.38 14.83 6.35
C ASN A 134 -13.85 14.83 7.81
N THR A 135 -13.10 14.22 8.73
CA THR A 135 -13.38 14.27 10.19
C THR A 135 -12.56 15.36 10.88
N PRO A 136 -13.06 16.01 11.96
CA PRO A 136 -12.28 16.97 12.73
C PRO A 136 -10.96 16.39 13.25
N MET A 137 -10.99 15.14 13.73
CA MET A 137 -9.78 14.46 14.20
C MET A 137 -8.81 14.17 13.04
N GLY A 138 -9.29 13.79 11.87
CA GLY A 138 -8.44 13.58 10.70
C GLY A 138 -7.70 14.84 10.27
N GLN A 139 -8.36 16.00 10.29
CA GLN A 139 -7.71 17.30 10.04
C GLN A 139 -6.65 17.62 11.10
N MET A 140 -6.94 17.34 12.38
CA MET A 140 -5.97 17.54 13.47
C MET A 140 -4.77 16.60 13.38
N LEU A 141 -4.98 15.34 12.96
CA LEU A 141 -3.94 14.33 12.82
C LEU A 141 -3.13 14.48 11.54
N LYS A 142 -3.64 15.19 10.53
CA LYS A 142 -2.98 15.33 9.23
C LYS A 142 -1.49 15.72 9.35
N PRO A 143 -1.09 16.75 10.13
CA PRO A 143 0.33 17.11 10.25
C PRO A 143 1.17 15.99 10.89
N MET A 144 0.61 15.22 11.81
CA MET A 144 1.30 14.08 12.41
C MET A 144 1.47 12.95 11.41
N ILE A 145 0.46 12.69 10.58
CA ILE A 145 0.49 11.67 9.53
C ILE A 145 1.52 12.06 8.44
N ASP A 146 1.53 13.31 8.01
CA ASP A 146 2.52 13.84 7.06
C ASP A 146 3.95 13.63 7.61
N ASN A 147 4.18 13.87 8.91
CA ASN A 147 5.49 13.61 9.54
C ASN A 147 5.86 12.12 9.61
N ILE A 148 4.88 11.22 9.78
CA ILE A 148 5.11 9.77 9.75
C ILE A 148 5.52 9.33 8.34
N GLU A 149 4.92 9.93 7.31
CA GLU A 149 5.21 9.67 5.90
C GLU A 149 6.63 10.10 5.49
N GLU A 150 7.12 11.21 6.01
CA GLU A 150 8.47 11.72 5.70
C GLU A 150 9.59 10.86 6.30
N TYR A 151 9.33 10.19 7.43
CA TYR A 151 10.36 9.41 8.12
C TYR A 151 10.97 8.25 7.28
N PRO A 152 10.18 7.40 6.60
CA PRO A 152 10.67 6.44 5.62
C PRO A 152 11.54 7.05 4.53
N LYS A 153 11.14 8.22 3.98
CA LYS A 153 11.85 8.90 2.89
C LYS A 153 13.22 9.36 3.34
N VAL A 154 13.30 10.01 4.50
CA VAL A 154 14.57 10.46 5.10
C VAL A 154 15.50 9.28 5.38
N LYS A 155 14.99 8.18 5.92
CA LYS A 155 15.81 6.99 6.19
C LYS A 155 16.31 6.33 4.91
N PHE A 156 15.46 6.19 3.90
CA PHE A 156 15.85 5.64 2.59
C PHE A 156 16.92 6.50 1.92
N LEU A 157 16.74 7.83 1.92
CA LEU A 157 17.72 8.77 1.39
C LEU A 157 19.05 8.67 2.14
N SER A 158 19.04 8.67 3.49
CA SER A 158 20.26 8.57 4.29
C SER A 158 21.05 7.28 4.06
N VAL A 159 20.36 6.15 3.83
CA VAL A 159 20.98 4.89 3.46
C VAL A 159 21.58 4.96 2.05
N ASN A 160 20.93 5.66 1.12
CA ASN A 160 21.45 5.85 -0.24
C ASN A 160 22.68 6.77 -0.26
N THR A 161 22.72 7.82 0.55
CA THR A 161 23.90 8.71 0.65
C THR A 161 25.10 8.02 1.28
N GLU A 162 24.90 7.14 2.27
CA GLU A 162 26.00 6.39 2.90
C GLU A 162 26.45 5.16 2.10
N LYS A 163 25.59 4.57 1.24
CA LYS A 163 25.94 3.39 0.42
C LYS A 163 26.61 3.69 -0.92
N ILE A 164 26.66 4.95 -1.37
CA ILE A 164 27.40 5.32 -2.60
C ILE A 164 28.92 5.10 -2.48
N LYS A 165 29.46 4.84 -1.28
CA LYS A 165 30.88 4.45 -1.13
C LYS A 165 31.16 2.94 -1.18
N ILE A 166 30.18 2.04 -1.12
CA ILE A 166 30.46 0.60 -0.89
C ILE A 166 29.78 -0.39 -1.86
N LEU A 167 28.71 -0.07 -2.58
CA LEU A 167 28.05 -1.08 -3.44
C LEU A 167 28.07 -0.77 -4.94
N GLN A 168 29.26 -0.97 -5.54
CA GLN A 168 29.39 -1.39 -6.94
C GLN A 168 29.60 -2.92 -7.05
N ALA A 169 29.31 -3.67 -5.97
CA ALA A 169 29.41 -5.12 -5.95
C ALA A 169 28.25 -5.73 -5.15
N SER A 170 27.77 -6.87 -5.62
CA SER A 170 26.76 -7.78 -5.05
C SER A 170 25.28 -7.42 -5.26
N LEU A 171 24.76 -8.02 -6.33
CA LEU A 171 23.41 -8.56 -6.45
C LEU A 171 22.99 -9.27 -5.15
N GLU A 172 21.82 -8.90 -4.64
CA GLU A 172 20.87 -9.65 -3.79
C GLU A 172 20.20 -8.71 -2.75
N PHE A 173 19.21 -7.91 -3.20
CA PHE A 173 18.26 -7.28 -2.29
C PHE A 173 17.11 -8.26 -2.01
N ARG A 174 17.37 -9.24 -1.14
CA ARG A 174 16.32 -9.98 -0.45
C ARG A 174 15.96 -9.24 0.85
N HIS A 175 14.68 -8.88 0.97
CA HIS A 175 13.93 -8.61 2.20
C HIS A 175 14.08 -7.20 2.83
N TYR A 176 13.05 -6.37 2.68
CA TYR A 176 12.79 -5.18 3.52
C TYR A 176 11.59 -5.41 4.47
N PRO A 177 11.79 -6.10 5.61
CA PRO A 177 10.78 -6.22 6.68
C PRO A 177 10.72 -5.00 7.62
N LEU A 178 11.60 -4.01 7.44
CA LEU A 178 11.74 -2.86 8.36
C LEU A 178 10.57 -1.88 8.31
N LEU A 179 9.98 -1.62 7.14
CA LEU A 179 8.92 -0.61 7.01
C LEU A 179 7.63 -1.07 7.68
N LEU A 180 7.26 -2.35 7.51
CA LEU A 180 6.06 -2.89 8.13
C LEU A 180 6.23 -3.16 9.63
N ALA A 181 7.40 -3.65 10.07
CA ALA A 181 7.71 -3.76 11.50
C ALA A 181 7.66 -2.39 12.17
N TYR A 182 8.11 -1.33 11.47
CA TYR A 182 8.06 0.04 11.95
C TYR A 182 6.64 0.60 11.98
N MET A 183 5.84 0.44 10.91
CA MET A 183 4.45 0.89 10.88
C MET A 183 3.59 0.17 11.93
N LYS A 184 3.77 -1.16 12.10
CA LYS A 184 3.10 -1.93 13.16
C LYS A 184 3.53 -1.49 14.56
N ALA A 185 4.83 -1.30 14.80
CA ALA A 185 5.33 -0.82 16.09
C ALA A 185 4.82 0.58 16.43
N ARG A 186 4.72 1.48 15.43
CA ARG A 186 4.32 2.86 15.67
C ARG A 186 2.80 3.06 15.77
N PHE A 187 1.98 2.24 15.11
CA PHE A 187 0.53 2.23 15.32
C PHE A 187 0.18 1.80 16.76
N LEU A 188 0.91 0.82 17.30
CA LEU A 188 0.84 0.41 18.71
C LEU A 188 1.28 1.51 19.68
N VAL A 189 2.30 2.29 19.32
CA VAL A 189 2.74 3.45 20.12
C VAL A 189 1.75 4.61 20.04
N PHE A 190 1.20 4.90 18.86
CA PHE A 190 0.16 5.92 18.68
C PHE A 190 -1.11 5.60 19.46
N GLY A 191 -1.55 4.34 19.44
CA GLY A 191 -2.67 3.87 20.26
C GLY A 191 -2.42 4.02 21.76
N LYS A 192 -1.18 3.82 22.23
CA LYS A 192 -0.82 4.00 23.64
C LYS A 192 -0.71 5.45 24.08
N GLU A 193 -0.24 6.34 23.20
CA GLU A 193 -0.13 7.77 23.52
C GLU A 193 -1.50 8.48 23.47
N LEU A 194 -2.43 8.04 22.60
CA LEU A 194 -3.80 8.56 22.60
C LEU A 194 -4.57 8.23 23.88
N ILE A 195 -4.34 7.06 24.49
CA ILE A 195 -4.99 6.66 25.76
C ILE A 195 -4.54 7.52 26.94
N LYS A 196 -3.37 8.18 26.87
CA LYS A 196 -2.88 9.08 27.93
C LYS A 196 -3.48 10.50 27.87
N LEU A 197 -4.19 10.83 26.79
CA LEU A 197 -4.80 12.15 26.54
C LEU A 197 -6.31 12.18 26.84
N ILE A 198 -6.83 11.12 27.49
CA ILE A 198 -8.22 10.96 27.95
C ILE A 198 -8.18 10.68 29.46
#